data_AF-A0AAW9BRG9-F1
#
_entry.id   AF-A0AAW9BRG9-F1
#
_cell.length_a   1.000
_cell.length_b   1.000
_cell.length_c   1.000
_cell.angle_alpha   90.00
_cell.angle_beta   90.00
_cell.angle_gamma   90.00
#
_symmetry.space_group_name_H-M   'P 1'
#
loop_
_entity.id
_entity.type
_entity.pdbx_description
1 polymer ?
#
loop_
_entity_poly.entity_id
_entity_poly.type
_entity_poly.pdbx_seq_one_letter_code
_entity_poly.pdbx_strand_id
1 'polypeptide(L)'
;YAALKSNVRMLVHLLGNTIGDAHGEEIFEKVETMRKLSKSAQAGNQADRESLIEENKHLPDEQLTPVTRAFNQFLNLTNIAEQYHTISRHCEEHICEPDAINSLFSKLVQNDVSKLDTAQAVRDLNIELVLTAHPTEITRRTMINKLVKINECLSKLELSDLSSKERKKTERRLEQLIAQSWHSDVIRQQRPTPLDEAKWGFAVVENSLWEAVPDFLREMHDRLKSYLGEGLPIDARPVHFSSWMGGDRDGNPFVTHSVTREVLLLSRWKAADLYLNDINELISELSMTVSNDQVRELAG
;
A
#
# COMPACT_ATOMS: atom_id res chain seq x y z
N TYR A 1 7.74 -17.62 7.69
CA TYR A 1 8.51 -16.69 8.59
C TYR A 1 9.98 -16.40 8.23
N ALA A 2 10.76 -17.35 7.70
CA ALA A 2 12.19 -17.14 7.45
C ALA A 2 12.46 -16.02 6.42
N ALA A 3 11.65 -15.97 5.35
CA ALA A 3 11.70 -14.93 4.32
C ALA A 3 11.45 -13.52 4.89
N LEU A 4 10.42 -13.35 5.73
CA LEU A 4 10.14 -12.09 6.41
C LEU A 4 11.34 -11.60 7.23
N LYS A 5 11.91 -12.47 8.08
CA LYS A 5 13.09 -12.12 8.88
C LYS A 5 14.29 -11.71 8.03
N SER A 6 14.47 -12.37 6.88
CA SER A 6 15.52 -12.03 5.91
C SER A 6 15.31 -10.64 5.31
N ASN A 7 14.09 -10.34 4.84
CA ASN A 7 13.75 -9.04 4.25
C ASN A 7 13.90 -7.91 5.27
N VAL A 8 13.37 -8.08 6.50
CA VAL A 8 13.55 -7.11 7.58
C VAL A 8 15.03 -6.88 7.85
N ARG A 9 15.84 -7.95 7.98
CA ARG A 9 17.28 -7.82 8.24
C ARG A 9 18.00 -7.07 7.12
N MET A 10 17.66 -7.33 5.86
CA MET A 10 18.22 -6.64 4.71
C MET A 10 17.88 -5.14 4.76
N LEU A 11 16.59 -4.78 4.89
CA LEU A 11 16.15 -3.38 4.93
C LEU A 11 16.77 -2.61 6.11
N VAL A 12 16.80 -3.23 7.29
CA VAL A 12 17.44 -2.69 8.50
C VAL A 12 18.93 -2.45 8.27
N HIS A 13 19.63 -3.38 7.62
CA HIS A 13 21.05 -3.23 7.32
C HIS A 13 21.32 -2.06 6.36
N LEU A 14 20.53 -1.95 5.28
CA LEU A 14 20.65 -0.84 4.33
C LEU A 14 20.34 0.52 4.98
N LEU A 15 19.35 0.57 5.88
CA LEU A 15 19.08 1.77 6.68
C LEU A 15 20.23 2.09 7.62
N GLY A 16 20.82 1.08 8.27
CA GLY A 16 22.00 1.24 9.12
C GLY A 16 23.18 1.87 8.39
N ASN A 17 23.51 1.35 7.19
CA ASN A 17 24.56 1.91 6.34
C ASN A 17 24.25 3.38 5.97
N THR A 18 23.00 3.66 5.62
CA THR A 18 22.54 5.03 5.30
C THR A 18 22.69 5.99 6.48
N ILE A 19 22.36 5.55 7.70
CA ILE A 19 22.51 6.35 8.92
C ILE A 19 23.98 6.61 9.21
N GLY A 20 24.83 5.58 9.10
CA GLY A 20 26.27 5.68 9.28
C GLY A 20 26.90 6.69 8.32
N ASP A 21 26.52 6.63 7.03
CA ASP A 21 27.00 7.58 6.02
C ASP A 21 26.53 9.02 6.28
N ALA A 22 25.32 9.21 6.84
CA ALA A 22 24.71 10.52 7.03
C ALA A 22 25.12 11.22 8.34
N HIS A 23 25.27 10.48 9.44
CA HIS A 23 25.47 11.03 10.78
C HIS A 23 26.68 10.44 11.52
N GLY A 24 27.46 9.58 10.87
CA GLY A 24 28.59 8.88 11.47
C GLY A 24 28.19 7.66 12.31
N GLU A 25 29.20 6.97 12.82
CA GLU A 25 29.00 5.73 13.59
C GLU A 25 28.33 5.98 14.95
N GLU A 26 28.51 7.17 15.56
CA GLU A 26 27.97 7.48 16.88
C GLU A 26 26.44 7.33 16.96
N ILE A 27 25.70 7.94 16.02
CA ILE A 27 24.24 7.86 15.98
C ILE A 27 23.78 6.44 15.66
N PHE A 28 24.49 5.75 14.76
CA PHE A 28 24.18 4.37 14.42
C PHE A 28 24.33 3.44 15.63
N GLU A 29 25.44 3.54 16.37
CA GLU A 29 25.70 2.77 17.58
C GLU A 29 24.67 3.07 18.68
N LYS A 30 24.27 4.33 18.83
CA LYS A 30 23.24 4.74 19.79
C LYS A 30 21.92 4.04 19.48
N VAL A 31 21.47 4.09 18.22
CA VAL A 31 20.23 3.45 17.78
C VAL A 31 20.29 1.94 17.93
N GLU A 32 21.40 1.31 17.57
CA GLU A 32 21.60 -0.14 17.74
C GLU A 32 21.61 -0.57 19.22
N THR A 33 22.22 0.23 20.09
CA THR A 33 22.23 -0.02 21.54
C THR A 33 20.82 0.05 22.10
N MET A 34 20.08 1.11 21.80
CA MET A 34 18.69 1.28 22.23
C MET A 34 17.79 0.14 21.71
N ARG A 35 18.00 -0.30 20.46
CA ARG A 35 17.26 -1.44 19.87
C ARG A 35 17.53 -2.75 20.62
N LYS A 36 18.79 -3.05 20.95
CA LYS A 36 19.19 -4.26 21.70
C LYS A 36 18.61 -4.24 23.11
N LEU A 37 18.72 -3.12 23.81
CA LEU A 37 18.15 -2.92 25.14
C LEU A 37 16.63 -3.09 25.12
N SER A 38 15.94 -2.47 24.15
CA SER A 38 14.48 -2.61 24.00
C SER A 38 14.04 -4.05 23.79
N LYS A 39 14.76 -4.82 22.95
CA LYS A 39 14.45 -6.23 22.70
C LYS A 39 14.65 -7.10 23.94
N SER A 40 15.73 -6.85 24.69
CA SER A 40 16.05 -7.60 25.91
C SER A 40 15.07 -7.27 27.05
N ALA A 41 14.71 -5.98 27.19
CA ALA A 41 13.69 -5.53 28.13
C ALA A 41 12.33 -6.18 27.85
N GLN A 42 11.94 -6.31 26.57
CA GLN A 42 10.71 -7.00 26.17
C GLN A 42 10.74 -8.51 26.51
N ALA A 43 11.92 -9.13 26.54
CA ALA A 43 12.11 -10.52 26.96
C ALA A 43 12.12 -10.70 28.50
N GLY A 44 11.92 -9.63 29.27
CA GLY A 44 11.80 -9.65 30.72
C GLY A 44 13.05 -9.22 31.50
N ASN A 45 14.12 -8.74 30.83
CA ASN A 45 15.30 -8.25 31.53
C ASN A 45 15.08 -6.83 32.09
N GLN A 46 14.86 -6.74 33.40
CA GLN A 46 14.60 -5.47 34.08
C GLN A 46 15.83 -4.53 34.11
N ALA A 47 17.05 -5.06 34.17
CA ALA A 47 18.27 -4.25 34.18
C ALA A 47 18.49 -3.52 32.84
N ASP A 48 18.19 -4.20 31.73
CA ASP A 48 18.27 -3.59 30.39
C ASP A 48 17.16 -2.56 30.17
N ARG A 49 16.00 -2.75 30.83
CA ARG A 49 14.93 -1.74 30.85
C ARG A 49 15.36 -0.46 31.55
N GLU A 50 16.01 -0.58 32.71
CA GLU A 50 16.56 0.56 33.44
C GLU A 50 17.65 1.27 32.63
N SER A 51 18.55 0.49 32.02
CA SER A 51 19.59 1.00 31.12
C SER A 51 18.99 1.77 29.94
N LEU A 52 17.92 1.26 29.33
CA LEU A 52 17.22 1.97 28.25
C LEU A 52 16.59 3.30 28.72
N ILE A 53 16.05 3.34 29.93
CA ILE A 53 15.48 4.56 30.51
C ILE A 53 16.59 5.60 30.73
N GLU A 54 17.73 5.19 31.26
CA GLU A 54 18.87 6.09 31.48
C GLU A 54 19.46 6.60 30.16
N GLU A 55 19.59 5.74 29.14
CA GLU A 55 20.01 6.16 27.80
C GLU A 55 19.06 7.20 27.18
N ASN A 56 17.75 7.04 27.35
CA ASN A 56 16.76 8.01 26.87
C ASN A 56 16.85 9.35 27.60
N LYS A 57 17.10 9.34 28.92
CA LYS A 57 17.20 10.57 29.72
C LYS A 57 18.43 11.42 29.38
N HIS A 58 19.54 10.77 29.01
CA HIS A 58 20.82 11.42 28.72
C HIS A 58 21.05 11.65 27.22
N LEU A 59 20.02 11.45 26.38
CA LEU A 59 20.13 11.68 24.95
C LEU A 59 20.20 13.20 24.69
N PRO A 60 21.27 13.72 24.05
CA PRO A 60 21.37 15.14 23.74
C PRO A 60 20.26 15.60 22.79
N ASP A 61 19.82 16.86 22.93
CA ASP A 61 18.72 17.42 22.11
C ASP A 61 18.97 17.31 20.61
N GLU A 62 20.23 17.47 20.18
CA GLU A 62 20.65 17.34 18.77
C GLU A 62 20.48 15.90 18.24
N GLN A 63 20.52 14.89 19.12
CA GLN A 63 20.38 13.48 18.78
C GLN A 63 18.93 12.98 18.84
N LEU A 64 18.02 13.72 19.51
CA LEU A 64 16.60 13.32 19.63
C LEU A 64 15.95 13.11 18.26
N THR A 65 16.16 14.05 17.34
CA THR A 65 15.51 14.01 16.02
C THR A 65 16.04 12.87 15.15
N PRO A 66 17.38 12.71 14.96
CA PRO A 66 17.94 11.57 14.22
C PRO A 66 17.54 10.21 14.80
N VAL A 67 17.60 10.03 16.12
CA VAL A 67 17.23 8.76 16.78
C VAL A 67 15.75 8.45 16.60
N THR A 68 14.86 9.42 16.84
CA THR A 68 13.41 9.24 16.65
C THR A 68 13.09 8.90 15.19
N ARG A 69 13.75 9.59 14.24
CA ARG A 69 13.60 9.32 12.81
C ARG A 69 14.06 7.92 12.44
N ALA A 70 15.17 7.44 13.00
CA ALA A 70 15.67 6.09 12.78
C ALA A 70 14.63 5.04 13.20
N PHE A 71 14.07 5.15 14.41
CA PHE A 71 13.02 4.23 14.86
C PHE A 71 11.74 4.31 14.02
N ASN A 72 11.34 5.50 13.58
CA ASN A 72 10.22 5.65 12.65
C ASN A 72 10.48 4.94 11.31
N GLN A 73 11.67 5.10 10.74
CA GLN A 73 12.06 4.43 9.49
C GLN A 73 12.17 2.91 9.67
N PHE A 74 12.70 2.43 10.80
CA PHE A 74 12.71 1.01 11.13
C PHE A 74 11.29 0.44 11.13
N LEU A 75 10.35 1.11 11.81
CA LEU A 75 8.96 0.66 11.85
C LEU A 75 8.34 0.66 10.45
N ASN A 76 8.54 1.71 9.64
CA ASN A 76 8.02 1.77 8.28
C ASN A 76 8.57 0.62 7.41
N LEU A 77 9.87 0.33 7.48
CA LEU A 77 10.50 -0.74 6.72
C LEU A 77 10.04 -2.13 7.19
N THR A 78 9.87 -2.33 8.49
CA THR A 78 9.30 -3.57 9.04
C THR A 78 7.86 -3.75 8.57
N ASN A 79 7.03 -2.72 8.64
CA ASN A 79 5.65 -2.77 8.17
C ASN A 79 5.57 -3.11 6.68
N ILE A 80 6.43 -2.52 5.84
CA ILE A 80 6.49 -2.89 4.41
C ILE A 80 6.92 -4.34 4.23
N ALA A 81 7.92 -4.82 4.97
CA ALA A 81 8.37 -6.20 4.85
C ALA A 81 7.27 -7.19 5.27
N GLU A 82 6.49 -6.85 6.30
CA GLU A 82 5.32 -7.62 6.74
C GLU A 82 4.20 -7.60 5.70
N GLN A 83 3.82 -6.41 5.21
CA GLN A 83 2.82 -6.26 4.13
C GLN A 83 3.24 -6.99 2.85
N TYR A 84 4.52 -6.95 2.51
CA TYR A 84 5.04 -7.72 1.37
C TYR A 84 4.96 -9.23 1.63
N HIS A 85 5.22 -9.68 2.85
CA HIS A 85 5.18 -11.10 3.18
C HIS A 85 3.77 -11.69 3.02
N THR A 86 2.72 -10.90 3.29
CA THR A 86 1.32 -11.37 3.13
C THR A 86 0.90 -11.52 1.67
N ILE A 87 1.56 -10.83 0.73
CA ILE A 87 1.28 -10.91 -0.72
C ILE A 87 2.37 -11.63 -1.52
N SER A 88 3.37 -12.20 -0.84
CA SER A 88 4.55 -12.82 -1.44
C SER A 88 4.20 -14.14 -2.12
N ARG A 89 4.91 -14.48 -3.21
CA ARG A 89 4.64 -15.73 -3.96
C ARG A 89 5.00 -16.99 -3.18
N HIS A 90 5.97 -16.91 -2.28
CA HIS A 90 6.39 -17.99 -1.39
C HIS A 90 5.75 -17.89 0.00
N CYS A 91 4.65 -17.17 0.10
CA CYS A 91 3.87 -17.09 1.32
C CYS A 91 3.42 -18.50 1.73
N GLU A 92 3.74 -18.90 2.96
CA GLU A 92 3.39 -20.21 3.50
C GLU A 92 1.85 -20.31 3.55
N GLU A 93 1.27 -21.48 3.22
CA GLU A 93 -0.19 -21.73 3.19
C GLU A 93 -0.94 -21.33 4.47
N HIS A 94 -0.24 -21.26 5.61
CA HIS A 94 -0.78 -20.86 6.91
C HIS A 94 -0.66 -19.35 7.23
N ILE A 95 0.06 -18.59 6.42
CA ILE A 95 0.30 -17.14 6.57
C ILE A 95 -0.49 -16.35 5.52
N CYS A 96 -0.62 -16.91 4.32
CA CYS A 96 -1.52 -16.36 3.33
C CYS A 96 -2.95 -16.49 3.81
N GLU A 97 -3.73 -15.42 3.64
CA GLU A 97 -5.14 -15.48 3.93
C GLU A 97 -5.73 -16.64 3.11
N PRO A 98 -6.36 -17.65 3.75
CA PRO A 98 -6.94 -18.77 3.02
C PRO A 98 -7.88 -18.19 1.97
N ASP A 99 -7.84 -18.73 0.75
CA ASP A 99 -8.66 -18.27 -0.37
C ASP A 99 -10.13 -18.15 0.09
N ALA A 100 -10.51 -16.90 0.38
CA ALA A 100 -11.73 -16.62 1.14
C ALA A 100 -12.96 -16.98 0.30
N ILE A 101 -12.84 -16.82 -1.02
CA ILE A 101 -13.89 -17.11 -1.99
C ILE A 101 -14.07 -18.63 -2.14
N ASN A 102 -12.99 -19.40 -2.30
CA ASN A 102 -13.10 -20.86 -2.37
C ASN A 102 -13.57 -21.48 -1.05
N SER A 103 -13.14 -20.91 0.08
CA SER A 103 -13.62 -21.31 1.40
C SER A 103 -15.12 -21.00 1.55
N LEU A 104 -15.58 -19.86 1.05
CA LEU A 104 -17.00 -19.50 1.00
C LEU A 104 -17.79 -20.51 0.16
N PHE A 105 -17.36 -20.81 -1.07
CA PHE A 105 -18.03 -21.78 -1.93
C PHE A 105 -18.09 -23.17 -1.30
N SER A 106 -17.00 -23.61 -0.68
CA SER A 106 -16.98 -24.88 0.06
C SER A 106 -18.03 -24.89 1.19
N LYS A 107 -18.17 -23.78 1.92
CA LYS A 107 -19.21 -23.64 2.95
C LYS A 107 -20.61 -23.61 2.37
N LEU A 108 -20.84 -22.95 1.23
CA LEU A 108 -22.15 -22.92 0.57
C LEU A 108 -22.59 -24.33 0.15
N VAL A 109 -21.66 -25.13 -0.39
CA VAL A 109 -21.91 -26.54 -0.73
C VAL A 109 -22.22 -27.37 0.52
N GLN A 110 -21.44 -27.20 1.59
CA GLN A 110 -21.65 -27.93 2.85
C GLN A 110 -23.00 -27.62 3.53
N ASN A 111 -23.58 -26.44 3.26
CA ASN A 111 -24.86 -26.02 3.79
C ASN A 111 -26.02 -26.21 2.78
N ASP A 112 -25.81 -26.96 1.69
CA ASP A 112 -26.81 -27.24 0.65
C ASP A 112 -27.47 -25.99 0.05
N VAL A 113 -26.74 -24.87 -0.03
CA VAL A 113 -27.23 -23.65 -0.66
C VAL A 113 -27.29 -23.84 -2.17
N SER A 114 -28.41 -23.48 -2.78
CA SER A 114 -28.58 -23.67 -4.22
C SER A 114 -27.66 -22.73 -5.02
N LYS A 115 -27.20 -23.21 -6.18
CA LYS A 115 -26.40 -22.38 -7.10
C LYS A 115 -27.18 -21.18 -7.64
N LEU A 116 -28.50 -21.32 -7.80
CA LEU A 116 -29.39 -20.24 -8.23
C LEU A 116 -29.45 -19.12 -7.18
N ASP A 117 -29.60 -19.48 -5.90
CA ASP A 117 -29.61 -18.49 -4.82
C ASP A 117 -28.26 -17.81 -4.69
N THR A 118 -27.16 -18.56 -4.85
CA THR A 118 -25.81 -17.99 -4.86
C THR A 118 -25.63 -17.01 -6.02
N ALA A 119 -26.04 -17.38 -7.22
CA ALA A 119 -25.96 -16.51 -8.40
C ALA A 119 -26.77 -15.23 -8.20
N GLN A 120 -27.97 -15.33 -7.63
CA GLN A 120 -28.80 -14.16 -7.34
C GLN A 120 -28.15 -13.25 -6.29
N ALA A 121 -27.63 -13.80 -5.19
CA ALA A 121 -26.93 -13.01 -4.17
C ALA A 121 -25.69 -12.29 -4.72
N VAL A 122 -24.97 -12.91 -5.66
CA VAL A 122 -23.83 -12.29 -6.34
C VAL A 122 -24.27 -11.13 -7.26
N ARG A 123 -25.41 -11.27 -7.95
CA ARG A 123 -25.97 -10.17 -8.78
C ARG A 123 -26.43 -8.99 -7.94
N ASP A 124 -26.95 -9.25 -6.74
CA ASP A 124 -27.42 -8.22 -5.81
C ASP A 124 -26.29 -7.65 -4.93
N LEU A 125 -25.06 -8.14 -5.10
CA LEU A 125 -23.91 -7.73 -4.30
C LEU A 125 -23.59 -6.25 -4.52
N ASN A 126 -23.55 -5.50 -3.41
CA ASN A 126 -23.18 -4.10 -3.40
C ASN A 126 -22.29 -3.79 -2.19
N ILE A 127 -21.08 -3.34 -2.44
CA ILE A 127 -20.02 -3.04 -1.48
C ILE A 127 -19.67 -1.56 -1.66
N GLU A 128 -19.90 -0.75 -0.64
CA GLU A 128 -19.50 0.65 -0.62
C GLU A 128 -18.41 0.89 0.43
N LEU A 129 -17.23 1.29 -0.02
CA LEU A 129 -16.08 1.61 0.82
C LEU A 129 -15.90 3.12 0.87
N VAL A 130 -16.00 3.70 2.08
CA VAL A 130 -15.89 5.15 2.28
C VAL A 130 -14.48 5.49 2.80
N LEU A 131 -13.68 6.14 1.96
CA LEU A 131 -12.37 6.64 2.33
C LEU A 131 -12.51 7.84 3.27
N THR A 132 -11.79 7.80 4.38
CA THR A 132 -11.77 8.86 5.39
C THR A 132 -10.36 9.46 5.50
N ALA A 133 -10.27 10.68 6.00
CA ALA A 133 -8.97 11.29 6.29
C ALA A 133 -8.32 10.53 7.45
N HIS A 134 -7.02 10.22 7.31
CA HIS A 134 -6.30 9.56 8.37
C HIS A 134 -5.82 10.59 9.41
N PRO A 135 -6.31 10.55 10.67
CA PRO A 135 -6.17 11.66 11.63
C PRO A 135 -4.73 11.93 12.08
N THR A 136 -3.82 10.98 11.87
CA THR A 136 -2.41 11.04 12.29
C THR A 136 -1.41 10.80 11.16
N GLU A 137 -1.84 10.63 9.90
CA GLU A 137 -0.88 10.33 8.83
C GLU A 137 -0.20 11.60 8.33
N ILE A 138 1.00 11.79 8.87
CA ILE A 138 1.95 12.84 8.53
C ILE A 138 2.66 12.52 7.19
N THR A 139 2.50 11.29 6.67
CA THR A 139 3.18 10.74 5.50
C THR A 139 2.78 11.47 4.20
N ARG A 140 3.77 12.08 3.54
CA ARG A 140 3.59 12.77 2.26
C ARG A 140 3.38 11.75 1.13
N ARG A 141 2.69 12.13 0.04
CA ARG A 141 2.56 11.33 -1.20
C ARG A 141 3.91 10.78 -1.69
N THR A 142 4.96 11.58 -1.55
CA THR A 142 6.33 11.19 -1.92
C THR A 142 6.86 10.00 -1.12
N MET A 143 6.42 9.82 0.13
CA MET A 143 6.78 8.65 0.93
C MET A 143 6.03 7.41 0.45
N ILE A 144 4.71 7.49 0.22
CA ILE A 144 3.91 6.36 -0.30
C ILE A 144 4.50 5.81 -1.59
N ASN A 145 4.81 6.69 -2.55
CA ASN A 145 5.44 6.28 -3.80
C ASN A 145 6.78 5.53 -3.57
N LYS A 146 7.57 5.92 -2.56
CA LYS A 146 8.80 5.20 -2.20
C LYS A 146 8.49 3.85 -1.57
N LEU A 147 7.48 3.74 -0.70
CA LEU A 147 7.08 2.47 -0.09
C LEU A 147 6.61 1.48 -1.18
N VAL A 148 5.81 1.94 -2.15
CA VAL A 148 5.40 1.14 -3.33
C VAL A 148 6.62 0.67 -4.12
N LYS A 149 7.57 1.58 -4.40
CA LYS A 149 8.81 1.22 -5.12
C LYS A 149 9.73 0.28 -4.34
N ILE A 150 9.74 0.37 -3.01
CA ILE A 150 10.44 -0.60 -2.14
C ILE A 150 9.77 -1.96 -2.27
N ASN A 151 8.43 -2.01 -2.22
CA ASN A 151 7.65 -3.24 -2.40
C ASN A 151 7.92 -3.90 -3.76
N GLU A 152 7.95 -3.13 -4.85
CA GLU A 152 8.34 -3.61 -6.18
C GLU A 152 9.76 -4.20 -6.21
N CYS A 153 10.70 -3.59 -5.48
CA CYS A 153 12.06 -4.11 -5.39
C CYS A 153 12.11 -5.43 -4.62
N LEU A 154 11.36 -5.56 -3.52
CA LEU A 154 11.24 -6.82 -2.78
C LEU A 154 10.63 -7.92 -3.66
N SER A 155 9.55 -7.62 -4.38
CA SER A 155 8.92 -8.51 -5.37
C SER A 155 9.90 -9.03 -6.41
N LYS A 156 10.76 -8.16 -6.94
CA LYS A 156 11.80 -8.56 -7.90
C LYS A 156 12.89 -9.41 -7.25
N LEU A 157 13.29 -9.13 -6.02
CA LEU A 157 14.33 -9.90 -5.32
C LEU A 157 13.87 -11.31 -4.90
N GLU A 158 12.57 -11.56 -4.85
CA GLU A 158 11.98 -12.88 -4.60
C GLU A 158 12.04 -13.82 -5.82
N LEU A 159 12.24 -13.30 -7.04
CA LEU A 159 12.37 -14.14 -8.24
C LEU A 159 13.63 -15.03 -8.14
N SER A 160 13.44 -16.33 -8.31
CA SER A 160 14.52 -17.34 -8.26
C SER A 160 15.54 -17.20 -9.39
N ASP A 161 15.09 -16.72 -10.56
CA ASP A 161 15.86 -16.77 -11.80
C ASP A 161 16.58 -15.45 -12.11
N LEU A 162 16.76 -14.60 -11.08
CA LEU A 162 17.38 -13.29 -11.26
C LEU A 162 18.89 -13.42 -11.48
N SER A 163 19.42 -12.81 -12.54
CA SER A 163 20.87 -12.77 -12.75
C SER A 163 21.56 -11.95 -11.64
N SER A 164 22.84 -12.24 -11.37
CA SER A 164 23.62 -11.50 -10.37
C SER A 164 23.67 -9.99 -10.65
N LYS A 165 23.71 -9.61 -11.93
CA LYS A 165 23.70 -8.21 -12.37
C LYS A 165 22.36 -7.52 -12.09
N GLU A 166 21.25 -8.20 -12.34
CA GLU A 166 19.92 -7.67 -12.04
C GLU A 166 19.68 -7.56 -10.55
N ARG A 167 20.14 -8.55 -9.78
CA ARG A 167 20.05 -8.54 -8.32
C ARG A 167 20.76 -7.33 -7.73
N LYS A 168 22.02 -7.13 -8.12
CA LYS A 168 22.81 -5.96 -7.70
C LYS A 168 22.18 -4.64 -8.13
N LYS A 169 21.55 -4.57 -9.31
CA LYS A 169 20.84 -3.37 -9.78
C LYS A 169 19.63 -3.07 -8.89
N THR A 170 18.87 -4.08 -8.49
CA THR A 170 17.69 -3.95 -7.63
C THR A 170 18.09 -3.60 -6.19
N GLU A 171 19.11 -4.27 -5.63
CA GLU A 171 19.67 -3.93 -4.31
C GLU A 171 20.17 -2.47 -4.26
N ARG A 172 20.89 -2.01 -5.29
CA ARG A 172 21.30 -0.60 -5.40
C ARG A 172 20.10 0.36 -5.49
N ARG A 173 19.03 -0.04 -6.17
CA ARG A 173 17.81 0.79 -6.23
C ARG A 173 17.14 0.86 -4.86
N LEU A 174 17.14 -0.24 -4.11
CA LEU A 174 16.61 -0.31 -2.76
C LEU A 174 17.39 0.61 -1.80
N GLU A 175 18.72 0.58 -1.86
CA GLU A 175 19.61 1.52 -1.15
C GLU A 175 19.26 2.98 -1.45
N GLN A 176 19.11 3.33 -2.74
CA GLN A 176 18.73 4.69 -3.15
C GLN A 176 17.37 5.12 -2.58
N LEU A 177 16.38 4.22 -2.57
CA LEU A 177 15.04 4.52 -2.04
C LEU A 177 15.09 4.73 -0.53
N ILE A 178 15.84 3.91 0.20
CA ILE A 178 16.04 4.05 1.65
C ILE A 178 16.76 5.37 1.97
N ALA A 179 17.84 5.70 1.25
CA ALA A 179 18.53 6.98 1.39
C ALA A 179 17.61 8.18 1.08
N GLN A 180 16.81 8.09 0.02
CA GLN A 180 15.82 9.12 -0.29
C GLN A 180 14.77 9.28 0.81
N SER A 181 14.31 8.18 1.42
CA SER A 181 13.41 8.22 2.58
C SER A 181 14.09 8.84 3.79
N TRP A 182 15.36 8.52 4.04
CA TRP A 182 16.15 9.09 5.13
C TRP A 182 16.42 10.59 4.97
N HIS A 183 16.62 11.09 3.77
CA HIS A 183 16.88 12.52 3.55
C HIS A 183 15.62 13.33 3.23
N SER A 184 14.47 12.69 3.02
CA SER A 184 13.21 13.40 2.79
C SER A 184 12.46 13.66 4.07
N ASP A 185 12.13 14.92 4.31
CA ASP A 185 11.38 15.35 5.49
C ASP A 185 10.02 14.64 5.55
N VAL A 186 9.88 13.79 6.57
CA VAL A 186 8.66 13.00 6.80
C VAL A 186 7.66 13.83 7.59
N ILE A 187 8.13 14.74 8.44
CA ILE A 187 7.28 15.51 9.34
C ILE A 187 6.74 16.73 8.59
N ARG A 188 5.43 16.96 8.66
CA ARG A 188 4.84 18.20 8.16
C ARG A 188 5.01 19.27 9.24
N GLN A 189 5.57 20.42 8.88
CA GLN A 189 5.65 21.57 9.79
C GLN A 189 4.28 22.21 10.04
N GLN A 190 3.31 21.97 9.15
CA GLN A 190 1.96 22.52 9.23
C GLN A 190 0.93 21.40 9.09
N ARG A 191 -0.22 21.56 9.76
CA ARG A 191 -1.35 20.64 9.65
C ARG A 191 -1.82 20.56 8.18
N PRO A 192 -2.13 19.37 7.64
CA PRO A 192 -2.70 19.24 6.30
C PRO A 192 -3.97 20.08 6.16
N THR A 193 -4.14 20.68 4.98
CA THR A 193 -5.43 21.27 4.61
C THR A 193 -6.40 20.15 4.21
N PRO A 194 -7.73 20.34 4.30
CA PRO A 194 -8.67 19.34 3.79
C PRO A 194 -8.49 19.01 2.31
N LEU A 195 -7.96 19.97 1.53
CA LEU A 195 -7.60 19.74 0.13
C LEU A 195 -6.41 18.78 -0.01
N ASP A 196 -5.43 18.85 0.90
CA ASP A 196 -4.31 17.90 0.92
C ASP A 196 -4.77 16.49 1.27
N GLU A 197 -5.75 16.36 2.17
CA GLU A 197 -6.36 15.07 2.53
C GLU A 197 -7.13 14.47 1.34
N ALA A 198 -7.88 15.29 0.60
CA ALA A 198 -8.55 14.84 -0.63
C ALA A 198 -7.54 14.40 -1.71
N LYS A 199 -6.47 15.17 -1.91
CA LYS A 199 -5.37 14.80 -2.83
C LYS A 199 -4.69 13.49 -2.42
N TRP A 200 -4.59 13.23 -1.13
CA TRP A 200 -4.08 11.97 -0.62
C TRP A 200 -5.02 10.82 -0.97
N GLY A 201 -6.33 10.98 -0.78
CA GLY A 201 -7.33 10.00 -1.21
C GLY A 201 -7.23 9.66 -2.70
N PHE A 202 -7.04 10.66 -3.56
CA PHE A 202 -6.84 10.41 -4.99
C PHE A 202 -5.56 9.64 -5.31
N ALA A 203 -4.50 9.83 -4.53
CA ALA A 203 -3.26 9.08 -4.71
C ALA A 203 -3.44 7.59 -4.34
N VAL A 204 -4.34 7.27 -3.39
CA VAL A 204 -4.70 5.88 -3.08
C VAL A 204 -5.49 5.26 -4.25
N VAL A 205 -6.42 6.02 -4.84
CA VAL A 205 -7.16 5.58 -6.02
C VAL A 205 -6.20 5.30 -7.18
N GLU A 206 -5.36 6.27 -7.54
CA GLU A 206 -4.42 6.18 -8.67
C GLU A 206 -3.38 5.06 -8.51
N ASN A 207 -2.75 4.95 -7.35
CA ASN A 207 -1.61 4.03 -7.20
C ASN A 207 -1.98 2.61 -6.77
N SER A 208 -3.26 2.35 -6.47
CA SER A 208 -3.67 1.05 -5.94
C SER A 208 -5.06 0.64 -6.42
N LEU A 209 -6.11 1.41 -6.11
CA LEU A 209 -7.49 0.96 -6.36
C LEU A 209 -7.83 0.89 -7.86
N TRP A 210 -7.20 1.73 -8.69
CA TRP A 210 -7.43 1.77 -10.13
C TRP A 210 -7.10 0.43 -10.81
N GLU A 211 -6.02 -0.23 -10.39
CA GLU A 211 -5.63 -1.56 -10.89
C GLU A 211 -6.28 -2.69 -10.07
N ALA A 212 -6.34 -2.53 -8.74
CA ALA A 212 -6.79 -3.59 -7.84
C ALA A 212 -8.27 -3.97 -8.01
N VAL A 213 -9.15 -3.00 -8.29
CA VAL A 213 -10.59 -3.29 -8.46
C VAL A 213 -10.86 -4.13 -9.71
N PRO A 214 -10.35 -3.77 -10.91
CA PRO A 214 -10.44 -4.64 -12.08
C PRO A 214 -9.85 -6.04 -11.86
N ASP A 215 -8.69 -6.15 -11.21
CA ASP A 215 -8.05 -7.44 -10.95
C ASP A 215 -8.88 -8.32 -10.01
N PHE A 216 -9.42 -7.73 -8.95
CA PHE A 216 -10.35 -8.41 -8.03
C PHE A 216 -11.61 -8.91 -8.78
N LEU A 217 -12.22 -8.07 -9.62
CA LEU A 217 -13.41 -8.46 -10.38
C LEU A 217 -13.10 -9.57 -11.39
N ARG A 218 -11.90 -9.58 -11.97
CA ARG A 218 -11.45 -10.63 -12.89
C ARG A 218 -11.26 -11.96 -12.16
N GLU A 219 -10.57 -11.95 -11.01
CA GLU A 219 -10.46 -13.15 -10.19
C GLU A 219 -11.84 -13.64 -9.77
N MET A 220 -12.70 -12.76 -9.26
CA MET A 220 -14.06 -13.11 -8.87
C MET A 220 -14.86 -13.72 -10.04
N HIS A 221 -14.73 -13.17 -11.25
CA HIS A 221 -15.35 -13.75 -12.45
C HIS A 221 -14.89 -15.19 -12.71
N ASP A 222 -13.58 -15.44 -12.68
CA ASP A 222 -13.01 -16.77 -12.97
C ASP A 222 -13.43 -17.81 -11.91
N ARG A 223 -13.47 -17.39 -10.64
CA ARG A 223 -13.95 -18.22 -9.52
C ARG A 223 -15.43 -18.55 -9.67
N LEU A 224 -16.26 -17.56 -9.97
CA LEU A 224 -17.70 -17.76 -10.19
C LEU A 224 -17.97 -18.66 -11.40
N LYS A 225 -17.26 -18.45 -12.51
CA LYS A 225 -17.37 -19.29 -13.70
C LYS A 225 -17.02 -20.74 -13.40
N SER A 226 -16.02 -20.98 -12.56
CA SER A 226 -15.62 -22.32 -12.13
C SER A 226 -16.67 -22.98 -11.21
N TYR A 227 -17.33 -22.21 -10.35
CA TYR A 227 -18.30 -22.71 -9.37
C TYR A 227 -19.73 -22.83 -9.91
N LEU A 228 -20.22 -21.78 -10.58
CA LEU A 228 -21.59 -21.63 -11.09
C LEU A 228 -21.73 -21.98 -12.58
N GLY A 229 -20.64 -21.99 -13.34
CA GLY A 229 -20.66 -22.14 -14.82
C GLY A 229 -20.86 -20.82 -15.56
N GLU A 230 -21.25 -19.75 -14.86
CA GLU A 230 -21.37 -18.39 -15.36
C GLU A 230 -20.53 -17.43 -14.50
N GLY A 231 -19.96 -16.41 -15.14
CA GLY A 231 -19.18 -15.37 -14.47
C GLY A 231 -19.99 -14.10 -14.22
N LEU A 232 -19.31 -13.03 -13.82
CA LEU A 232 -19.93 -11.72 -13.65
C LEU A 232 -20.41 -11.15 -15.01
N PRO A 233 -21.59 -10.48 -15.04
CA PRO A 233 -22.01 -9.64 -16.17
C PRO A 233 -20.97 -8.55 -16.50
N ILE A 234 -20.93 -8.11 -17.76
CA ILE A 234 -19.96 -7.09 -18.21
C ILE A 234 -20.19 -5.72 -17.56
N ASP A 235 -21.42 -5.43 -17.15
CA ASP A 235 -21.85 -4.21 -16.46
C ASP A 235 -21.87 -4.35 -14.94
N ALA A 236 -21.41 -5.49 -14.41
CA ALA A 236 -21.34 -5.72 -12.97
C ALA A 236 -20.34 -4.75 -12.32
N ARG A 237 -20.84 -4.01 -11.34
CA ARG A 237 -20.06 -3.02 -10.56
C ARG A 237 -20.35 -3.15 -9.06
N PRO A 238 -20.11 -4.32 -8.45
CA PRO A 238 -20.49 -4.55 -7.06
C PRO A 238 -19.65 -3.76 -6.05
N VAL A 239 -18.57 -3.09 -6.47
CA VAL A 239 -17.67 -2.34 -5.59
C VAL A 239 -17.70 -0.86 -5.95
N HIS A 240 -18.02 -0.03 -4.96
CA HIS A 240 -18.08 1.42 -5.05
C HIS A 240 -17.18 2.05 -4.00
N PHE A 241 -16.53 3.16 -4.38
CA PHE A 241 -15.73 3.97 -3.46
C PHE A 241 -16.34 5.36 -3.32
N SER A 242 -16.50 5.76 -2.07
CA SER A 242 -16.95 7.09 -1.66
C SER A 242 -15.85 7.74 -0.81
N SER A 243 -15.94 9.05 -0.56
CA SER A 243 -14.93 9.76 0.24
C SER A 243 -15.58 10.82 1.12
N TRP A 244 -15.09 10.93 2.36
CA TRP A 244 -15.44 12.01 3.29
C TRP A 244 -14.48 13.19 3.24
N MET A 245 -13.31 13.05 2.60
CA MET A 245 -12.30 14.11 2.56
C MET A 245 -12.82 15.33 1.79
N GLY A 246 -12.91 16.48 2.46
CA GLY A 246 -13.50 17.71 1.91
C GLY A 246 -15.02 17.77 1.91
N GLY A 247 -15.69 16.71 2.37
CA GLY A 247 -17.15 16.65 2.54
C GLY A 247 -17.58 16.74 4.01
N ASP A 248 -16.95 15.92 4.86
CA ASP A 248 -17.22 15.89 6.30
C ASP A 248 -16.75 17.19 6.97
N ARG A 249 -17.71 17.86 7.62
CA ARG A 249 -17.53 19.15 8.29
C ARG A 249 -17.89 19.09 9.77
N ASP A 250 -18.21 17.91 10.28
CA ASP A 250 -18.55 17.75 11.69
C ASP A 250 -17.31 18.05 12.55
N GLY A 251 -17.43 19.05 13.44
CA GLY A 251 -16.32 19.52 14.27
C GLY A 251 -15.11 20.13 13.54
N ASN A 252 -15.17 20.35 12.21
CA ASN A 252 -14.04 20.82 11.41
C ASN A 252 -14.34 22.13 10.65
N PRO A 253 -14.01 23.31 11.21
CA PRO A 253 -14.30 24.61 10.59
C PRO A 253 -13.49 24.88 9.32
N PHE A 254 -12.44 24.09 9.04
CA PHE A 254 -11.61 24.26 7.86
C PHE A 254 -12.26 23.67 6.59
N VAL A 255 -13.31 22.86 6.74
CA VAL A 255 -14.08 22.30 5.60
C VAL A 255 -15.23 23.25 5.25
N THR A 256 -14.91 24.25 4.45
CA THR A 256 -15.88 25.25 3.96
C THR A 256 -16.55 24.80 2.66
N HIS A 257 -17.65 25.47 2.28
CA HIS A 257 -18.32 25.18 1.00
C HIS A 257 -17.40 25.37 -0.22
N SER A 258 -16.43 26.30 -0.16
CA SER A 258 -15.47 26.52 -1.23
C SER A 258 -14.50 25.35 -1.35
N VAL A 259 -14.04 24.81 -0.21
CA VAL A 259 -13.20 23.61 -0.16
C VAL A 259 -13.94 22.40 -0.73
N THR A 260 -15.19 22.16 -0.33
CA THR A 260 -15.99 21.06 -0.90
C THR A 260 -16.15 21.20 -2.42
N ARG A 261 -16.42 22.42 -2.92
CA ARG A 261 -16.53 22.67 -4.36
C ARG A 261 -15.21 22.39 -5.09
N GLU A 262 -14.09 22.80 -4.51
CA GLU A 262 -12.77 22.58 -5.08
C GLU A 262 -12.43 21.09 -5.14
N VAL A 263 -12.69 20.35 -4.06
CA VAL A 263 -12.48 18.90 -4.02
C VAL A 263 -13.33 18.19 -5.07
N LEU A 264 -14.60 18.54 -5.23
CA LEU A 264 -15.47 17.96 -6.27
C LEU A 264 -14.93 18.21 -7.69
N LEU A 265 -14.42 19.41 -7.98
CA LEU A 265 -13.81 19.71 -9.27
C LEU A 265 -12.50 18.92 -9.47
N LEU A 266 -11.69 18.81 -8.43
CA LEU A 266 -10.43 18.07 -8.46
C LEU A 266 -10.66 16.56 -8.66
N SER A 267 -11.68 15.98 -8.04
CA SER A 267 -12.09 14.58 -8.28
C SER A 267 -12.45 14.35 -9.75
N ARG A 268 -13.24 15.26 -10.34
CA ARG A 268 -13.64 15.16 -11.76
C ARG A 268 -12.45 15.29 -12.70
N TRP A 269 -11.55 16.22 -12.41
CA TRP A 269 -10.31 16.38 -13.16
C TRP A 269 -9.44 15.13 -13.07
N LYS A 270 -9.25 14.56 -11.87
CA LYS A 270 -8.42 13.37 -11.70
C LYS A 270 -9.03 12.13 -12.35
N ALA A 271 -10.35 11.97 -12.31
CA ALA A 271 -11.02 10.90 -13.04
C ALA A 271 -10.78 11.02 -14.56
N ALA A 272 -10.90 12.22 -15.13
CA ALA A 272 -10.62 12.44 -16.55
C ALA A 272 -9.15 12.15 -16.92
N ASP A 273 -8.21 12.51 -16.05
CA ASP A 273 -6.78 12.22 -16.21
C ASP A 273 -6.49 10.71 -16.24
N LEU A 274 -7.10 9.94 -15.32
CA LEU A 274 -6.94 8.47 -15.29
C LEU A 274 -7.56 7.82 -16.53
N TYR A 275 -8.81 8.16 -16.88
CA TYR A 275 -9.45 7.62 -18.08
C TYR A 275 -8.73 7.98 -19.38
N LEU A 276 -8.10 9.16 -19.46
CA LEU A 276 -7.33 9.54 -20.63
C LEU A 276 -6.13 8.61 -20.85
N ASN A 277 -5.47 8.19 -19.76
CA ASN A 277 -4.36 7.23 -19.85
C ASN A 277 -4.86 5.87 -20.38
N ASP A 278 -5.95 5.34 -19.82
CA ASP A 278 -6.56 4.08 -20.27
C ASP A 278 -6.98 4.15 -21.75
N ILE A 279 -7.62 5.26 -22.16
CA ILE A 279 -8.04 5.46 -23.55
C ILE A 279 -6.85 5.51 -24.50
N ASN A 280 -5.75 6.17 -24.11
CA ASN A 280 -4.54 6.22 -24.94
C ASN A 280 -3.91 4.85 -25.15
N GLU A 281 -3.93 3.99 -24.13
CA GLU A 281 -3.50 2.60 -24.23
C GLU A 281 -4.41 1.82 -25.18
N LEU A 282 -5.73 1.93 -25.01
CA LEU A 282 -6.71 1.29 -25.91
C LEU A 282 -6.57 1.75 -27.37
N ILE A 283 -6.33 3.04 -27.63
CA ILE A 283 -6.09 3.55 -28.98
C ILE A 283 -4.86 2.87 -29.62
N SER A 284 -3.83 2.60 -28.81
CA SER A 284 -2.60 1.98 -29.27
C SER A 284 -2.75 0.48 -29.53
N GLU A 285 -3.54 -0.21 -28.72
CA GLU A 285 -3.72 -1.67 -28.79
C GLU A 285 -4.84 -2.12 -29.75
N LEU A 286 -5.94 -1.35 -29.85
CA LEU A 286 -7.11 -1.72 -30.65
C LEU A 286 -6.91 -1.41 -32.14
N SER A 287 -5.89 -2.03 -32.75
CA SER A 287 -5.54 -1.86 -34.16
C SER A 287 -6.30 -2.79 -35.11
N MET A 288 -7.36 -3.45 -34.64
CA MET A 288 -8.13 -4.42 -35.43
C MET A 288 -8.82 -3.73 -36.61
N THR A 289 -8.79 -4.37 -37.79
CA THR A 289 -9.43 -3.86 -39.00
C THR A 289 -10.83 -4.41 -39.24
N VAL A 290 -11.22 -5.46 -38.50
CA VAL A 290 -12.52 -6.12 -38.62
C VAL A 290 -13.44 -5.61 -37.50
N SER A 291 -14.59 -5.07 -37.89
CA SER A 291 -15.65 -4.60 -37.00
C SER A 291 -17.02 -5.04 -37.52
N ASN A 292 -18.01 -5.08 -36.62
CA ASN A 292 -19.41 -5.28 -37.01
C ASN A 292 -19.98 -4.00 -37.67
N ASP A 293 -21.13 -4.13 -38.32
CA ASP A 293 -21.71 -3.02 -39.10
C ASP A 293 -22.03 -1.80 -38.24
N GLN A 294 -22.46 -2.00 -36.98
CA GLN A 294 -22.76 -0.91 -36.05
C GLN A 294 -21.52 -0.08 -35.69
N VAL A 295 -20.41 -0.73 -35.37
CA VAL A 295 -19.15 -0.03 -35.05
C VAL A 295 -18.61 0.68 -36.29
N ARG A 296 -18.76 0.09 -37.48
CA ARG A 296 -18.35 0.71 -38.73
C ARG A 296 -19.13 2.00 -39.02
N GLU A 297 -20.45 1.99 -38.81
CA GLU A 297 -21.29 3.18 -38.99
C GLU A 297 -20.90 4.32 -38.03
N LEU A 298 -20.53 4.00 -36.79
CA LEU A 298 -20.09 5.00 -35.80
C LEU A 298 -18.69 5.56 -36.07
N ALA A 299 -17.81 4.78 -36.71
CA ALA A 299 -16.44 5.18 -37.00
C ALA A 299 -16.30 6.11 -38.22
N GLY A 300 -17.33 6.18 -39.07
CA GLY A 300 -17.33 6.94 -40.34
C GLY A 300 -16.69 6.18 -41.50
#